data_AF-A0A4S4G8R2-F1
#
_entry.id   AF-A0A4S4G8R2-F1
#
_cell.length_a   1.000
_cell.length_b   1.000
_cell.length_c   1.000
_cell.angle_alpha   90.00
_cell.angle_beta   90.00
_cell.angle_gamma   90.00
#
_symmetry.space_group_name_H-M   'P 1'
#
loop_
_entity.id
_entity.type
_entity.pdbx_description
1 polymer ?
#
loop_
_entity_poly.entity_id
_entity_poly.type
_entity_poly.pdbx_seq_one_letter_code
_entity_poly.pdbx_strand_id
1 'polypeptide(L)' 'MKRNKINQLITDKAFVGTTVTVMGWVRTRRGNKHVQFVALNDGSTVKNLQIVFDMQNFTDEQL' A
#
# COMPACT_ATOMS: atom_id res chain seq x y z
N MET A 1 12.09 -6.47 11.24
CA MET A 1 10.70 -5.95 11.22
C MET A 1 9.75 -7.06 10.79
N LYS A 2 8.58 -7.21 11.42
CA LYS A 2 7.60 -8.28 11.07
C LYS A 2 6.73 -7.83 9.88
N ARG A 3 6.70 -8.62 8.80
CA ARG A 3 5.81 -8.38 7.65
C ARG A 3 4.37 -8.81 8.00
N ASN A 4 3.40 -7.97 7.64
CA ASN A 4 1.98 -8.31 7.63
C ASN A 4 1.53 -8.69 6.21
N LYS A 5 0.70 -9.73 6.08
CA LYS A 5 0.12 -10.12 4.79
C LYS A 5 -1.08 -9.21 4.47
N ILE A 6 -1.25 -8.87 3.19
CA ILE A 6 -2.36 -7.99 2.76
C ILE A 6 -3.73 -8.58 3.14
N ASN A 7 -3.90 -9.90 3.04
CA ASN A 7 -5.15 -10.56 3.43
C ASN A 7 -5.53 -10.29 4.91
N GLN A 8 -4.55 -10.22 5.80
CA GLN A 8 -4.79 -9.94 7.23
C GLN A 8 -5.23 -8.48 7.42
N LEU A 9 -4.55 -7.55 6.76
CA LEU A 9 -4.87 -6.12 6.88
C LEU A 9 -6.27 -5.77 6.36
N ILE A 10 -6.77 -6.50 5.36
CA ILE A 10 -8.11 -6.29 4.80
C ILE A 10 -9.19 -6.87 5.72
N THR A 11 -8.88 -7.93 6.46
CA THR A 11 -9.87 -8.70 7.24
C THR A 11 -9.94 -8.24 8.69
N ASP A 12 -8.82 -7.82 9.28
CA ASP A 12 -8.71 -7.45 10.68
C ASP A 12 -8.67 -5.92 10.86
N LYS A 13 -9.71 -5.38 11.52
CA LYS A 13 -9.84 -3.95 11.79
C LYS A 13 -8.85 -3.45 12.86
N ALA A 14 -8.21 -4.33 13.62
CA ALA A 14 -7.24 -3.95 14.66
C ALA A 14 -6.03 -3.20 14.10
N PHE A 15 -5.75 -3.32 12.79
CA PHE A 15 -4.65 -2.61 12.14
C PHE A 15 -4.96 -1.14 11.81
N VAL A 16 -6.22 -0.70 11.89
CA VAL A 16 -6.60 0.69 11.59
C VAL A 16 -5.92 1.65 12.59
N GLY A 17 -5.26 2.68 12.07
CA GLY A 17 -4.54 3.67 12.87
C GLY A 17 -3.18 3.19 13.39
N THR A 18 -2.71 2.01 12.98
CA THR A 18 -1.41 1.47 13.39
C THR A 18 -0.39 1.53 12.25
N THR A 19 0.90 1.57 12.61
CA THR A 19 1.99 1.45 11.65
C THR A 19 2.22 -0.02 11.32
N VAL A 20 2.19 -0.36 10.03
CA VAL A 20 2.40 -1.74 9.54
C VAL A 20 3.47 -1.79 8.46
N THR A 21 4.19 -2.91 8.39
CA THR A 21 5.10 -3.21 7.26
C THR A 21 4.43 -4.22 6.32
N VAL A 22 4.35 -3.87 5.04
CA VAL A 22 3.82 -4.73 3.96
C VAL A 22 4.84 -4.87 2.84
N MET A 23 4.76 -5.97 2.10
CA MET A 23 5.63 -6.26 0.96
C MET A 23 4.81 -6.96 -0.11
N GLY A 24 5.06 -6.63 -1.37
CA GLY A 24 4.34 -7.20 -2.52
C GLY A 24 4.81 -6.58 -3.83
N TRP A 25 4.07 -6.83 -4.89
CA TRP A 25 4.32 -6.30 -6.23
C TRP A 25 3.26 -5.25 -6.59
N VAL A 26 3.72 -4.17 -7.21
CA VAL A 26 2.83 -3.14 -7.77
C VAL A 26 2.03 -3.75 -8.92
N ARG A 27 0.71 -3.65 -8.84
CA ARG A 27 -0.20 -4.07 -9.92
C ARG A 27 -0.54 -2.90 -10.82
N THR A 28 -0.85 -1.75 -10.22
CA THR A 28 -1.08 -0.50 -10.92
C THR A 28 -0.56 0.66 -10.09
N ARG A 29 -0.10 1.70 -10.78
CA ARG A 29 0.20 3.03 -10.24
C ARG A 29 -0.62 4.03 -11.06
N ARG A 30 -1.41 4.85 -10.39
CA ARG A 30 -2.21 5.91 -11.02
C ARG A 30 -2.20 7.12 -10.10
N GLY A 31 -2.29 8.32 -10.66
CA GLY A 31 -2.28 9.52 -9.85
C GLY A 31 -2.10 10.76 -10.68
N ASN A 32 -1.87 11.87 -9.97
CA ASN A 32 -1.53 13.16 -10.56
C ASN A 32 -0.34 13.76 -9.78
N LYS A 33 -0.03 15.03 -10.05
CA LYS A 33 1.08 15.76 -9.43
C LYS A 33 0.99 15.93 -7.91
N HIS A 34 -0.17 15.65 -7.28
CA HIS A 34 -0.39 15.87 -5.86
C HIS A 34 -0.56 14.57 -5.07
N VAL A 35 -1.09 13.52 -5.69
CA VAL A 35 -1.36 12.25 -5.01
C VAL A 35 -1.14 11.09 -5.96
N GLN A 36 -0.52 10.04 -5.44
CA GLN A 36 -0.34 8.77 -6.15
C GLN A 36 -1.04 7.64 -5.41
N PHE A 37 -1.68 6.77 -6.18
CA PHE A 37 -2.36 5.57 -5.71
C PHE A 37 -1.65 4.35 -6.29
N VAL A 38 -1.13 3.51 -5.41
CA VAL A 38 -0.50 2.24 -5.78
C VAL A 38 -1.38 1.09 -5.31
N ALA A 39 -1.78 0.23 -6.24
CA ALA A 39 -2.38 -1.05 -5.89
C ALA A 39 -1.26 -2.07 -5.68
N LEU A 40 -1.06 -2.50 -4.43
CA LEU A 40 -0.09 -3.51 -4.05
C LEU A 40 -0.78 -4.87 -3.89
N ASN A 41 -0.16 -5.94 -4.40
CA ASN A 41 -0.62 -7.31 -4.19
C ASN A 41 0.54 -8.20 -3.75
N ASP A 42 0.30 -9.11 -2.82
CA ASP A 42 1.33 -9.99 -2.27
C ASP A 42 1.01 -11.50 -2.42
N GLY A 43 0.01 -11.83 -3.24
CA GLY A 43 -0.48 -13.18 -3.49
C GLY A 43 -1.30 -13.79 -2.36
N SER A 44 -1.43 -13.14 -1.19
CA SER A 44 -2.18 -13.69 -0.06
C SER A 44 -3.71 -13.61 -0.22
N THR A 45 -4.18 -12.79 -1.16
CA THR A 45 -5.59 -12.61 -1.50
C THR A 45 -5.72 -12.04 -2.92
N VAL A 46 -6.89 -12.22 -3.55
CA VAL A 46 -7.21 -11.64 -4.86
C VAL A 46 -7.36 -10.11 -4.81
N LYS A 47 -7.64 -9.56 -3.61
CA LYS A 47 -7.81 -8.12 -3.41
C LYS A 47 -6.45 -7.41 -3.37
N ASN A 48 -6.41 -6.17 -3.81
CA ASN A 48 -5.23 -5.31 -3.71
C ASN A 48 -5.34 -4.37 -2.50
N LEU A 49 -4.19 -4.05 -1.90
CA LEU A 49 -4.08 -2.97 -0.92
C LEU A 49 -3.81 -1.66 -1.66
N GLN A 50 -4.63 -0.63 -1.42
CA GLN A 50 -4.36 0.70 -1.95
C GLN A 50 -3.44 1.45 -1.00
N ILE A 51 -2.26 1.82 -1.50
CA ILE A 51 -1.32 2.73 -0.83
C ILE A 51 -1.53 4.11 -1.44
N VAL A 52 -1.66 5.13 -0.57
CA VAL A 52 -1.79 6.53 -0.97
C VAL A 52 -0.50 7.23 -0.60
N PHE A 53 0.18 7.79 -1.59
CA PHE A 53 1.35 8.64 -1.40
C PHE A 53 0.95 10.10 -1.58
N ASP A 54 1.26 10.90 -0.57
CA ASP A 54 1.16 12.36 -0.64
C ASP A 54 2.44 12.92 -1.26
N MET A 55 2.34 13.51 -2.45
CA MET A 55 3.48 14.02 -3.21
C MET A 55 4.15 15.25 -2.59
N GLN A 56 3.62 15.79 -1.48
CA GLN A 56 4.37 16.76 -0.67
C GLN A 56 5.55 16.13 0.06
N ASN A 57 5.51 14.82 0.30
CA ASN A 57 6.51 14.09 1.07
C ASN A 57 7.43 13.22 0.19
N PHE A 58 7.11 13.07 -1.10
CA PHE A 58 7.82 12.18 -2.02
C PHE A 58 8.02 12.85 -3.38
N THR A 59 9.20 12.71 -3.97
CA THR A 59 9.44 13.03 -5.39
C THR A 59 9.01 11.86 -6.29
N ASP A 60 8.86 12.11 -7.58
CA ASP A 60 8.49 11.06 -8.53
C ASP A 60 9.57 9.97 -8.65
N GLU A 61 10.85 10.30 -8.46
CA GLU A 61 11.98 9.35 -8.46
C GLU A 61 12.05 8.49 -7.19
N GLN A 62 11.44 8.94 -6.09
CA GLN A 62 11.38 8.18 -4.84
C GLN A 62 10.27 7.10 -4.84
N LEU A 63 9.44 7.06 -5.87
CA LEU A 63 8.28 6.17 -6.03
C LEU A 63 8.49 5.17 -7.18
#